data_AF-A0AAE0CLN8-F1
#
_entry.id   AF-A0AAE0CLN8-F1
#
_cell.length_a   1.000
_cell.length_b   1.000
_cell.length_c   1.000
_cell.angle_alpha   90.00
_cell.angle_beta   90.00
_cell.angle_gamma   90.00
#
_symmetry.space_group_name_H-M   'P 1'
#
loop_
_entity.id
_entity.type
_entity.pdbx_description
1 polymer ?
#
loop_
_entity_poly.entity_id
_entity_poly.type
_entity_poly.pdbx_seq_one_letter_code
_entity_poly.pdbx_strand_id
1 'polypeptide(L)'
;VGKSRNGIYWNVTSIDSKHTYGDNGNYNVDFYRVSAPIIGQLFSRKFMNPGRHIHPKDIMTDMRDKHDINLSYNKVYKSKDCALHNVSGDPWESFKMLPIYFHMLKKCNPGMIMKIETNRKNRSNMDSWHLELV
;
A
#
# COMPACT_ATOMS: atom_id res chain seq x y z
N VAL A 1 -24.69 12.28 9.43
CA VAL A 1 -25.96 11.74 9.93
C VAL A 1 -26.45 10.68 8.95
N GLY A 2 -26.42 9.40 9.33
CA GLY A 2 -26.88 8.30 8.47
C GLY A 2 -28.41 8.19 8.52
N LYS A 3 -29.06 8.11 7.37
CA LYS A 3 -30.53 8.00 7.25
C LYS A 3 -30.91 6.52 7.10
N SER A 4 -31.78 6.00 7.97
CA SER A 4 -32.37 4.67 7.76
C SER A 4 -33.41 4.73 6.64
N ARG A 5 -33.66 3.60 5.95
CA ARG A 5 -34.64 3.47 4.84
C ARG A 5 -36.05 3.96 5.20
N ASN A 6 -36.37 4.04 6.50
CA ASN A 6 -37.68 4.49 7.00
C ASN A 6 -37.71 5.97 7.43
N GLY A 7 -36.69 6.76 7.09
CA GLY A 7 -36.69 8.22 7.33
C GLY A 7 -36.39 8.66 8.77
N ILE A 8 -36.15 7.72 9.69
CA ILE A 8 -35.76 8.02 11.08
C ILE A 8 -34.28 8.39 11.13
N TYR A 9 -33.98 9.53 11.77
CA TYR A 9 -32.63 9.99 12.04
C TYR A 9 -32.14 9.34 13.34
N TRP A 10 -30.98 8.67 13.28
CA TRP A 10 -30.33 8.16 14.48
C TRP A 10 -29.48 9.27 15.10
N ASN A 11 -29.71 9.55 16.39
CA ASN A 11 -28.82 10.37 17.20
C ASN A 11 -28.03 9.45 18.14
N VAL A 12 -26.70 9.51 18.08
CA VAL A 12 -25.84 8.70 18.94
C VAL A 12 -25.72 9.42 20.28
N THR A 13 -26.29 8.85 21.34
CA THR A 13 -26.34 9.47 22.67
C THR A 13 -25.24 8.98 23.61
N SER A 14 -24.66 7.81 23.33
CA SER A 14 -23.61 7.20 24.13
C SER A 14 -22.83 6.20 23.27
N ILE A 15 -21.51 6.22 23.37
CA ILE A 15 -20.62 5.27 22.69
C ILE A 15 -19.89 4.50 23.79
N ASP A 16 -20.16 3.21 23.92
CA ASP A 16 -19.34 2.32 24.75
C ASP A 16 -18.04 2.03 23.99
N SER A 17 -16.92 2.39 24.61
CA SER A 17 -15.58 2.29 24.02
C SER A 17 -14.91 0.94 24.30
N LYS A 18 -15.63 -0.03 24.88
CA LYS A 18 -15.10 -1.37 25.12
C LYS A 18 -14.98 -2.15 23.81
N HIS A 19 -13.74 -2.29 23.34
CA HIS A 19 -13.40 -3.09 22.16
C HIS A 19 -13.14 -4.56 22.54
N THR A 20 -13.59 -5.49 21.69
CA THR A 20 -13.44 -6.95 21.86
C THR A 20 -12.04 -7.46 21.54
N TYR A 21 -11.18 -6.65 20.89
CA TYR A 21 -9.78 -6.99 20.67
C TYR A 21 -8.96 -6.48 21.86
N GLY A 22 -8.54 -7.42 22.70
CA GLY A 22 -7.76 -7.17 23.90
C GLY A 22 -6.46 -6.43 23.62
N ASP A 23 -6.22 -5.40 24.42
CA ASP A 23 -4.91 -4.85 24.71
C ASP A 23 -4.13 -5.88 25.54
N ASN A 24 -3.71 -6.96 24.89
CA ASN A 24 -2.70 -7.84 25.46
C ASN A 24 -1.36 -7.13 25.32
N GLY A 25 -1.00 -6.37 26.36
CA GLY A 25 0.23 -5.61 26.43
C GLY A 25 1.45 -6.46 26.11
N ASN A 26 2.05 -6.22 24.93
CA ASN A 26 3.51 -6.23 24.72
C ASN A 26 3.96 -5.84 23.30
N TYR A 27 3.34 -4.82 22.69
CA TYR A 27 3.92 -4.21 21.49
C TYR A 27 3.81 -2.70 21.62
N ASN A 28 4.94 -2.04 21.43
CA ASN A 28 5.12 -0.61 21.26
C ASN A 28 3.81 0.11 20.92
N VAL A 29 3.41 1.02 21.79
CA VAL A 29 2.28 1.92 21.60
C VAL A 29 2.50 2.66 20.29
N ASP A 30 1.94 2.14 19.21
CA ASP A 30 1.87 2.87 17.96
C ASP A 30 1.17 4.19 18.27
N PHE A 31 1.74 5.29 17.81
CA PHE A 31 0.97 6.51 17.72
C PHE A 31 -0.18 6.26 16.74
N TYR A 32 -1.33 5.82 17.26
CA TYR A 32 -2.53 5.46 16.50
C TYR A 32 -2.92 6.60 15.53
N ARG A 33 -2.60 7.84 15.94
CA ARG A 33 -2.86 9.09 15.21
C ARG A 33 -1.95 9.37 14.01
N VAL A 34 -0.75 8.79 13.93
CA VAL A 34 0.13 9.02 12.77
C VAL A 34 -0.43 8.22 11.60
N SER A 35 -0.71 8.82 10.45
CA SER A 35 -1.32 8.09 9.32
C SER A 35 -0.26 7.57 8.34
N ALA A 36 -0.45 6.36 7.83
CA ALA A 36 0.48 5.77 6.85
C ALA A 36 0.64 6.62 5.56
N PRO A 37 -0.41 7.28 5.03
CA PRO A 37 -0.25 8.16 3.87
C PRO A 37 0.65 9.37 4.15
N ILE A 38 0.57 9.96 5.35
CA ILE A 38 1.42 11.09 5.74
C ILE A 38 2.88 10.66 5.82
N ILE A 39 3.15 9.51 6.45
CA ILE A 39 4.51 8.95 6.51
C ILE A 39 4.98 8.61 5.09
N GLY A 40 4.12 8.02 4.26
CA GLY A 40 4.44 7.70 2.87
C GLY A 40 4.87 8.95 2.09
N GLN A 41 4.11 10.04 2.18
CA GLN A 41 4.49 11.32 1.58
C GLN A 41 5.81 11.89 2.12
N LEU A 42 6.03 11.80 3.43
CA LEU A 42 7.28 12.22 4.07
C LEU A 42 8.49 11.46 3.51
N PHE A 43 8.33 10.16 3.25
CA PHE A 43 9.40 9.31 2.74
C PHE A 43 9.48 9.24 1.22
N SER A 44 8.47 9.69 0.46
CA SER A 44 8.43 9.63 -1.01
C SER A 44 9.74 10.10 -1.67
N ARG A 45 10.32 11.20 -1.19
CA ARG A 45 11.58 11.73 -1.75
C ARG A 45 12.74 10.76 -1.64
N LYS A 46 12.80 9.95 -0.57
CA LYS A 46 13.86 8.96 -0.38
C LYS A 46 13.72 7.78 -1.37
N PHE A 47 12.51 7.51 -1.85
CA PHE A 47 12.19 6.47 -2.83
C PHE A 47 12.37 6.92 -4.30
N MET A 48 12.65 8.19 -4.57
CA MET A 48 12.86 8.68 -5.95
C MET A 48 14.13 8.12 -6.60
N ASN A 49 15.11 7.66 -5.81
CA ASN A 49 16.33 7.08 -6.35
C ASN A 49 16.15 5.57 -6.60
N PRO A 50 16.09 5.09 -7.86
CA PRO A 50 15.79 3.70 -8.17
C PRO A 50 16.85 2.70 -7.66
N GLY A 51 18.09 3.15 -7.43
CA GLY A 51 19.15 2.31 -6.87
C GLY A 51 19.14 2.18 -5.34
N ARG A 52 18.24 2.89 -4.64
CA ARG A 52 18.20 2.89 -3.18
C ARG A 52 17.10 1.97 -2.67
N HIS A 53 17.48 0.81 -2.15
CA HIS A 53 16.55 -0.06 -1.44
C HIS A 53 16.36 0.43 0.00
N ILE A 54 15.13 0.85 0.32
CA ILE A 54 14.74 1.25 1.67
C ILE A 54 13.96 0.10 2.31
N HIS A 55 14.50 -0.43 3.41
CA HIS A 55 13.84 -1.45 4.19
C HIS A 55 12.85 -0.81 5.18
N PRO A 56 11.76 -1.49 5.54
CA PRO A 56 10.85 -1.04 6.59
C PRO A 56 11.59 -0.70 7.90
N LYS A 57 12.62 -1.47 8.26
CA LYS A 57 13.44 -1.19 9.46
C LYS A 57 14.09 0.19 9.41
N ASP A 58 14.58 0.61 8.24
CA ASP A 58 15.19 1.93 8.08
C ASP A 58 14.18 3.04 8.33
N ILE A 59 12.92 2.86 7.91
CA ILE A 59 11.83 3.81 8.14
C ILE A 59 11.48 3.87 9.64
N MET A 60 11.44 2.72 10.33
CA MET A 60 11.22 2.68 11.78
C MET A 60 12.32 3.43 12.52
N THR A 61 13.57 3.13 12.20
CA THR A 61 14.73 3.76 12.83
C THR A 61 14.74 5.26 12.55
N ASP A 62 14.51 5.70 11.30
CA ASP A 62 14.43 7.13 10.98
C ASP A 62 13.31 7.85 11.75
N MET A 63 12.14 7.22 11.90
CA MET A 63 11.01 7.81 12.61
C MET A 63 11.25 7.88 14.12
N ARG A 64 11.94 6.88 14.66
CA ARG A 64 12.38 6.90 16.05
C ARG A 64 13.45 7.96 16.28
N ASP A 65 14.48 8.02 15.45
CA ASP A 65 15.63 8.90 15.65
C ASP A 65 15.28 10.39 15.45
N LYS A 66 14.39 10.70 14.51
CA LYS A 66 14.06 12.10 14.14
C LYS A 66 12.83 12.66 14.83
N HIS A 67 11.90 11.79 15.18
CA HIS A 67 10.59 12.22 15.69
C HIS A 67 10.23 11.56 17.03
N ASP A 68 11.06 10.65 17.55
CA ASP A 68 10.77 9.84 18.74
C ASP A 68 9.45 9.07 18.62
N ILE A 69 9.06 8.73 17.38
CA ILE A 69 7.83 8.02 17.07
C ILE A 69 8.19 6.55 16.83
N ASN A 70 7.62 5.68 17.66
CA ASN A 70 7.66 4.25 17.41
C ASN A 70 6.50 3.83 16.51
N LEU A 71 6.80 3.05 15.47
CA LEU A 71 5.83 2.60 14.48
C LEU A 71 5.84 1.08 14.37
N SER A 72 4.66 0.48 14.30
CA SER A 72 4.53 -0.94 14.01
C SER A 72 4.93 -1.24 12.59
N TYR A 73 5.33 -2.50 12.43
CA TYR A 73 5.70 -3.04 11.13
C TYR A 73 4.61 -2.88 10.07
N ASN A 74 3.35 -3.16 10.42
CA ASN A 74 2.23 -2.99 9.51
C ASN A 74 2.07 -1.53 9.05
N LYS A 75 2.23 -0.58 9.98
CA LYS A 75 2.14 0.86 9.66
C LYS A 75 3.23 1.28 8.69
N VAL A 76 4.44 0.82 8.94
CA VAL A 76 5.59 1.12 8.09
C VAL A 76 5.46 0.49 6.71
N TYR A 77 5.00 -0.76 6.65
CA TYR A 77 4.76 -1.43 5.38
C TYR A 77 3.75 -0.67 4.52
N LYS A 78 2.61 -0.28 5.10
CA LYS A 78 1.61 0.57 4.42
C LYS A 78 2.17 1.93 4.01
N SER A 79 3.01 2.54 4.85
CA SER A 79 3.63 3.83 4.54
C SER A 79 4.62 3.71 3.37
N LYS A 80 5.39 2.63 3.32
CA LYS A 80 6.28 2.31 2.21
C LYS A 80 5.50 2.12 0.92
N ASP A 81 4.39 1.39 0.97
CA ASP A 81 3.52 1.20 -0.19
C ASP A 81 2.93 2.53 -0.70
N CYS A 82 2.43 3.38 0.21
CA CYS A 82 2.00 4.74 -0.14
C CYS A 82 3.15 5.58 -0.74
N ALA A 83 4.36 5.49 -0.20
CA ALA A 83 5.52 6.22 -0.73
C ALA A 83 5.87 5.77 -2.15
N LEU A 84 5.85 4.46 -2.41
CA LEU A 84 6.10 3.90 -3.74
C LEU A 84 5.02 4.29 -4.72
N HIS A 85 3.75 4.23 -4.32
CA HIS A 85 2.63 4.69 -5.14
C HIS A 85 2.75 6.19 -5.50
N ASN A 86 3.19 7.02 -4.56
CA ASN A 86 3.38 8.45 -4.82
C ASN A 86 4.52 8.74 -5.82
N VAL A 87 5.57 7.90 -5.85
CA VAL A 87 6.74 8.10 -6.72
C VAL A 87 6.55 7.46 -8.09
N SER A 88 6.09 6.21 -8.11
CA SER A 88 5.97 5.39 -9.32
C SER A 88 4.58 5.46 -9.96
N GLY A 89 3.60 6.05 -9.27
CA GLY A 89 2.21 6.03 -9.67
C GLY A 89 1.55 4.68 -9.43
N ASP A 90 0.36 4.52 -10.01
CA ASP A 90 -0.38 3.27 -9.95
C ASP A 90 0.26 2.22 -10.88
N PRO A 91 0.69 1.06 -10.36
CA PRO A 91 1.15 -0.05 -11.20
C PRO A 91 0.11 -0.44 -12.25
N TRP A 92 -1.19 -0.37 -11.93
CA TRP A 92 -2.25 -0.75 -12.85
C TRP A 92 -2.29 0.14 -14.09
N GLU A 93 -2.12 1.45 -13.92
CA GLU A 93 -2.03 2.38 -15.07
C GLU A 93 -0.81 2.08 -15.94
N SER A 94 0.32 1.68 -15.32
CA SER A 94 1.49 1.21 -16.07
C SER A 94 1.22 -0.08 -16.85
N PHE A 95 0.51 -1.04 -16.25
CA PHE A 95 0.15 -2.30 -16.92
C PHE A 95 -0.80 -2.11 -18.11
N LYS A 96 -1.71 -1.14 -18.05
CA LYS A 96 -2.61 -0.82 -19.18
C LYS A 96 -1.85 -0.41 -20.45
N MET A 97 -0.61 0.07 -20.33
CA MET A 97 0.21 0.48 -21.48
C MET A 97 0.91 -0.68 -22.20
N LEU A 98 0.96 -1.88 -21.59
CA LEU A 98 1.65 -3.04 -22.17
C LEU A 98 1.16 -3.41 -23.59
N PRO A 99 -0.15 -3.44 -23.91
CA PRO A 99 -0.60 -3.77 -25.26
C PRO A 99 -0.08 -2.79 -26.32
N ILE A 100 -0.01 -1.50 -25.98
CA ILE A 100 0.51 -0.45 -26.88
C ILE A 100 2.01 -0.64 -27.07
N TYR A 101 2.73 -0.87 -25.98
CA TYR A 101 4.18 -1.11 -26.02
C TYR A 101 4.52 -2.33 -26.89
N PHE A 102 3.81 -3.44 -26.71
CA PHE A 102 4.02 -4.65 -27.52
C PHE A 102 3.66 -4.45 -29.00
N HIS A 103 2.61 -3.68 -29.29
CA HIS A 103 2.30 -3.31 -30.67
C HIS A 103 3.45 -2.57 -31.35
N MET A 104 4.07 -1.60 -30.65
CA MET A 104 5.24 -0.88 -31.16
C MET A 104 6.46 -1.78 -31.31
N LEU A 105 6.73 -2.65 -30.33
CA LEU A 105 7.84 -3.61 -30.39
C LEU A 105 7.74 -4.53 -31.62
N LYS A 106 6.54 -5.04 -31.91
CA LYS A 106 6.30 -5.88 -33.10
C LYS A 106 6.57 -5.13 -34.41
N LYS A 107 6.24 -3.83 -34.46
CA LYS A 107 6.51 -2.99 -35.62
C LYS A 107 7.99 -2.74 -35.85
N CYS A 108 8.74 -2.47 -34.79
CA CYS A 108 10.18 -2.17 -34.89
C CYS A 108 11.02 -3.42 -35.20
N ASN A 109 10.57 -4.60 -34.79
CA ASN A 109 11.30 -5.86 -34.96
C ASN A 109 10.47 -6.88 -35.77
N PRO A 110 10.37 -6.72 -37.10
CA PRO A 110 9.65 -7.67 -37.95
C PRO A 110 10.34 -9.05 -37.89
N GLY A 111 9.64 -10.02 -37.29
CA GLY A 111 10.16 -11.37 -37.00
C GLY A 111 9.99 -11.79 -35.53
N MET A 112 9.68 -10.84 -34.65
CA MET A 112 9.44 -11.13 -33.24
C MET A 112 8.07 -11.80 -33.02
N ILE A 113 8.07 -13.03 -32.52
CA ILE A 113 6.85 -13.77 -32.12
C ILE A 113 6.58 -13.48 -30.64
N MET A 114 5.44 -12.86 -30.35
CA MET A 114 4.98 -12.60 -28.98
C MET A 114 3.67 -13.34 -28.68
N LYS A 115 3.60 -13.97 -27.51
CA LYS A 115 2.39 -14.59 -26.96
C LYS A 115 2.09 -13.92 -25.61
N ILE A 116 0.93 -13.27 -25.49
CA ILE A 116 0.47 -12.66 -24.25
C ILE A 116 -0.71 -13.49 -23.75
N GLU A 117 -0.56 -14.09 -22.58
CA GLU A 117 -1.63 -14.84 -21.92
C GLU A 117 -2.16 -14.03 -20.74
N THR A 118 -3.41 -13.59 -20.84
CA THR A 118 -4.09 -12.89 -19.73
C THR A 118 -4.92 -13.90 -18.96
N ASN A 119 -4.50 -14.26 -17.74
CA ASN A 119 -5.32 -15.09 -16.87
C ASN A 119 -6.50 -14.27 -16.34
N ARG A 120 -7.66 -14.39 -17.00
CA ARG A 120 -8.90 -13.68 -16.66
C ARG A 120 -9.40 -13.98 -15.23
N LYS A 121 -8.90 -15.03 -14.56
CA LYS A 121 -9.36 -15.48 -13.23
C LYS A 121 -8.65 -14.84 -12.03
N ASN A 122 -7.53 -14.13 -12.21
CA ASN A 122 -6.75 -13.57 -11.09
C ASN A 122 -7.08 -12.11 -10.75
N ARG A 123 -8.27 -11.61 -11.10
CA ARG A 123 -8.68 -10.23 -10.76
C ARG A 123 -8.92 -10.02 -9.24
N SER A 124 -8.98 -11.10 -8.46
CA SER A 124 -9.37 -11.06 -7.04
C SER A 124 -8.26 -11.45 -6.05
N ASN A 125 -7.12 -11.97 -6.51
CA ASN A 125 -6.05 -12.44 -5.62
C ASN A 125 -4.75 -11.69 -5.93
N MET A 126 -4.64 -10.46 -5.43
CA MET A 126 -3.37 -9.72 -5.36
C MET A 126 -2.91 -9.53 -3.92
N ASP A 127 -3.51 -10.28 -2.98
CA ASP A 127 -3.21 -10.25 -1.54
C ASP A 127 -2.32 -11.42 -1.07
N SER A 128 -1.82 -12.28 -1.97
CA SER A 128 -0.92 -13.39 -1.60
C SER A 128 0.42 -13.26 -2.33
N TRP A 129 1.32 -12.46 -1.76
CA TRP A 129 2.75 -12.49 -2.07
C TRP A 129 3.49 -13.44 -1.13
N HIS A 130 3.06 -14.70 -1.09
CA HIS A 130 3.84 -15.76 -0.46
C HIS A 130 4.55 -16.58 -1.53
N LEU A 131 5.88 -16.62 -1.38
CA LEU A 131 6.85 -17.34 -2.18
C LEU A 131 6.45 -18.81 -2.37
N GLU A 132 6.42 -19.26 -3.61
CA GLU A 132 6.75 -20.65 -3.94
C GLU A 132 7.93 -20.63 -4.89
N LEU A 133 9.11 -20.91 -4.33
CA LEU A 133 10.25 -21.44 -5.05
C LEU A 133 10.06 -22.96 -5.12
N VAL A 134 9.72 -23.47 -6.31
CA VAL A 134 10.24 -24.73 -6.86
C VAL A 134 10.42 -24.53 -8.35
#